data_AF-A0A7Y7CEX4-F1
#
_entry.id   AF-A0A7Y7CEX4-F1
#
_cell.length_a   1.000
_cell.length_b   1.000
_cell.length_c   1.000
_cell.angle_alpha   90.00
_cell.angle_beta   90.00
_cell.angle_gamma   90.00
#
_symmetry.space_group_name_H-M   'P 1'
#
loop_
_entity.id
_entity.type
_entity.pdbx_description
1 polymer ?
#
loop_
_entity_poly.entity_id
_entity_poly.type
_entity_poly.pdbx_seq_one_letter_code
_entity_poly.pdbx_strand_id
1 'polypeptide(L)'
;MRIRRGSRGVWVSGAAVWALLACSSTASKTEAAEETVRRFFEALPSEDCAVLGPLLATGGSMRPCEEAVREMHEHGLSLVGIVESKLDGRDADAVLVRARIARDGEVGKEPWLLRVERHAGGWRVRF
;
A
#
# COMPACT_ATOMS: atom_id res chain seq x y z
N MET A 1 16.66 -63.70 -21.21
CA MET A 1 15.59 -62.86 -21.78
C MET A 1 15.56 -61.55 -21.00
N ARG A 2 15.78 -60.40 -21.67
CA ARG A 2 15.93 -59.08 -21.04
C ARG A 2 14.56 -58.52 -20.64
N ILE A 3 14.41 -58.04 -19.41
CA ILE A 3 13.30 -57.15 -19.02
C ILE A 3 13.92 -55.84 -18.54
N ARG A 4 13.93 -54.85 -19.45
CA ARG A 4 14.20 -53.44 -19.11
C ARG A 4 12.92 -52.88 -18.45
N ARG A 5 12.97 -52.54 -17.17
CA ARG A 5 11.95 -51.70 -16.52
C ARG A 5 12.45 -50.26 -16.56
N GLY A 6 11.86 -49.48 -17.47
CA GLY A 6 12.15 -48.06 -17.62
C GLY A 6 11.62 -47.26 -16.43
N SER A 7 12.50 -46.47 -15.84
CA SER A 7 12.21 -45.44 -14.83
C SER A 7 11.26 -44.40 -15.42
N ARG A 8 10.06 -44.29 -14.86
CA ARG A 8 9.19 -43.13 -15.09
C ARG A 8 9.69 -41.98 -14.24
N GLY A 9 10.56 -41.14 -14.82
CA GLY A 9 10.90 -39.85 -14.25
C GLY A 9 9.68 -38.96 -14.25
N VAL A 10 9.21 -38.57 -13.06
CA VAL A 10 8.17 -37.56 -12.88
C VAL A 10 8.84 -36.20 -13.09
N TRP A 11 8.63 -35.57 -14.25
CA TRP A 11 9.00 -34.18 -14.45
C TRP A 11 8.00 -33.27 -13.74
N VAL A 12 8.34 -32.84 -12.52
CA VAL A 12 7.67 -31.73 -11.84
C VAL A 12 8.31 -30.43 -12.36
N SER A 13 7.84 -29.98 -13.52
CA SER A 13 8.36 -28.78 -14.19
C SER A 13 7.94 -27.49 -13.46
N GLY A 14 8.87 -26.92 -12.70
CA GLY A 14 9.16 -25.50 -12.39
C GLY A 14 8.06 -24.43 -12.18
N ALA A 15 6.91 -24.47 -12.85
CA ALA A 15 5.95 -23.35 -12.91
C ALA A 15 5.24 -23.06 -11.57
N ALA A 16 5.03 -24.09 -10.75
CA ALA A 16 4.37 -23.92 -9.45
C ALA A 16 5.16 -23.04 -8.48
N VAL A 17 6.50 -23.03 -8.57
CA VAL A 17 7.36 -22.24 -7.67
C VAL A 17 7.29 -20.75 -8.00
N TRP A 18 7.17 -20.40 -9.29
CA TRP A 18 7.09 -19.00 -9.74
C TRP A 18 5.77 -18.33 -9.36
N ALA A 19 4.65 -19.06 -9.43
CA ALA A 19 3.35 -18.52 -9.05
C ALA A 19 3.29 -18.16 -7.55
N LEU A 20 3.94 -18.97 -6.70
CA LEU A 20 4.02 -18.74 -5.26
C LEU A 20 4.84 -17.47 -4.92
N LEU A 21 5.97 -17.26 -5.59
CA LEU A 21 6.83 -16.09 -5.37
C LEU A 21 6.16 -14.77 -5.76
N ALA A 22 5.39 -14.78 -6.86
CA ALA A 22 4.67 -13.59 -7.32
C ALA A 22 3.55 -13.17 -6.36
N CYS A 23 2.79 -14.14 -5.83
CA CYS A 23 1.77 -13.89 -4.82
C CYS A 23 2.36 -13.33 -3.53
N SER A 24 3.47 -13.89 -3.02
CA SER A 24 4.14 -13.39 -1.83
C SER A 24 4.67 -11.96 -2.00
N SER A 25 5.24 -11.65 -3.18
CA SER A 25 5.70 -10.29 -3.49
C SER A 25 4.55 -9.28 -3.51
N THR A 26 3.41 -9.67 -4.09
CA THR A 26 2.22 -8.81 -4.13
C THR A 26 1.66 -8.56 -2.74
N ALA A 27 1.48 -9.63 -1.95
CA ALA A 27 1.01 -9.53 -0.56
C ALA A 27 1.91 -8.62 0.27
N SER A 28 3.23 -8.77 0.15
CA SER A 28 4.20 -7.92 0.85
C SER A 28 4.08 -6.43 0.47
N LYS A 29 3.85 -6.13 -0.82
CA LYS A 29 3.64 -4.74 -1.28
C LYS A 29 2.36 -4.15 -0.72
N THR A 30 1.26 -4.89 -0.78
CA THR A 30 -0.04 -4.44 -0.25
C THR A 30 0.00 -4.24 1.26
N GLU A 31 0.61 -5.16 2.00
CA GLU A 31 0.79 -5.04 3.46
C GLU A 31 1.62 -3.81 3.84
N ALA A 32 2.72 -3.55 3.14
CA ALA A 32 3.56 -2.39 3.39
C ALA A 32 2.84 -1.06 3.08
N ALA A 33 2.00 -1.05 2.04
CA ALA A 33 1.19 0.12 1.70
C ALA A 33 0.10 0.39 2.75
N GLU A 34 -0.61 -0.65 3.20
CA GLU A 34 -1.61 -0.52 4.27
C GLU A 34 -0.98 0.00 5.57
N GLU A 35 0.17 -0.55 5.94
CA GLU A 35 0.91 -0.12 7.13
C GLU A 35 1.34 1.35 7.05
N THR A 36 1.72 1.81 5.87
CA THR A 36 2.07 3.21 5.63
C THR A 36 0.85 4.13 5.83
N VAL A 37 -0.33 3.71 5.35
CA VAL A 37 -1.59 4.43 5.57
C VAL A 37 -1.92 4.49 7.07
N ARG A 38 -1.81 3.38 7.79
CA ARG A 38 -2.05 3.35 9.25
C ARG A 38 -1.14 4.32 9.98
N ARG A 39 0.18 4.25 9.73
CA ARG A 39 1.17 5.15 10.35
C ARG A 39 0.93 6.61 10.02
N PHE A 40 0.54 6.93 8.78
CA PHE A 40 0.22 8.30 8.41
C PHE A 40 -0.92 8.86 9.26
N PHE A 41 -2.05 8.15 9.35
CA PHE A 41 -3.20 8.62 10.13
C PHE A 41 -2.97 8.58 11.63
N GLU A 42 -2.13 7.68 12.14
CA GLU A 42 -1.71 7.66 13.54
C GLU A 42 -0.82 8.86 13.89
N ALA A 43 0.07 9.26 12.97
CA ALA A 43 0.95 10.42 13.15
C ALA A 43 0.27 11.76 12.84
N LEU A 44 -0.80 11.78 12.04
CA LEU A 44 -1.46 13.01 11.58
C LEU A 44 -1.82 14.00 12.71
N PRO A 45 -2.33 13.58 13.88
CA PRO A 45 -2.64 14.49 14.99
C PRO A 45 -1.43 15.19 15.61
N SER A 46 -0.20 14.72 15.36
CA SER A 46 1.01 15.37 15.87
C SER A 46 1.39 16.63 15.08
N GLU A 47 0.88 16.76 13.86
CA GLU A 47 1.28 17.80 12.89
C GLU A 47 2.80 17.86 12.61
N ASP A 48 3.57 16.83 13.00
CA ASP A 48 5.03 16.84 12.88
C ASP A 48 5.47 16.40 11.48
N CYS A 49 5.87 17.37 10.67
CA CYS A 49 6.38 17.13 9.32
C CYS A 49 7.72 16.39 9.25
N ALA A 50 8.50 16.31 10.34
CA ALA A 50 9.66 15.43 10.38
C ALA A 50 9.25 13.94 10.34
N VAL A 51 8.06 13.61 10.86
CA VAL A 51 7.47 12.26 10.84
C VAL A 51 6.58 12.06 9.62
N LEU A 52 5.74 13.03 9.29
CA LEU A 52 4.74 12.93 8.23
C LEU A 52 5.31 13.15 6.83
N GLY A 53 6.32 14.01 6.68
CA GLY A 53 6.97 14.31 5.40
C GLY A 53 7.50 13.06 4.69
N PRO A 54 8.23 12.15 5.38
CA PRO A 54 8.66 10.89 4.80
C PRO A 54 7.53 9.95 4.36
N LEU A 55 6.33 10.09 4.94
CA LEU A 55 5.14 9.28 4.63
C LEU A 55 4.28 9.87 3.52
N LEU A 56 4.54 11.11 3.09
CA LEU A 56 3.76 11.81 2.08
C LEU A 56 4.47 11.84 0.72
N ALA A 57 3.76 11.43 -0.31
CA ALA A 57 4.19 11.61 -1.68
C ALA A 57 3.77 13.03 -2.11
N THR A 58 4.59 14.03 -1.77
CA THR A 58 4.48 15.44 -2.21
C THR A 58 4.71 15.64 -3.72
N GLY A 59 4.35 14.65 -4.52
CA GLY A 59 4.51 14.65 -5.97
C GLY A 59 3.64 15.71 -6.63
N GLY A 60 4.23 16.86 -6.92
CA GLY A 60 3.74 17.85 -7.88
C GLY A 60 2.83 18.94 -7.33
N SER A 61 2.20 18.77 -6.16
CA SER A 61 1.60 19.89 -5.44
C SER A 61 2.70 20.59 -4.64
N MET A 62 3.03 21.83 -5.01
CA MET A 62 4.00 22.69 -4.33
C MET A 62 3.60 23.09 -2.90
N ARG A 63 2.67 22.36 -2.26
CA ARG A 63 2.25 22.67 -0.89
C ARG A 63 3.28 22.12 0.08
N PRO A 64 3.83 22.95 0.97
CA PRO A 64 4.63 22.48 2.09
C PRO A 64 3.88 21.40 2.87
N CYS A 65 4.62 20.44 3.44
CA CYS A 65 4.04 19.39 4.27
C CYS A 65 3.12 20.00 5.35
N GLU A 66 3.55 21.12 5.93
CA GLU A 66 2.88 21.84 7.01
C GLU A 66 1.48 22.29 6.60
N GLU A 67 1.32 22.86 5.41
CA GLU A 67 0.01 23.32 4.94
C GLU A 67 -0.95 22.16 4.68
N ALA A 68 -0.45 21.08 4.06
CA ALA A 68 -1.26 19.92 3.76
C ALA A 68 -1.69 19.16 5.03
N VAL A 69 -0.74 18.94 5.96
CA VAL A 69 -0.99 18.27 7.23
C VAL A 69 -1.94 19.08 8.10
N ARG A 70 -1.73 20.40 8.21
CA ARG A 70 -2.63 21.27 8.96
C ARG A 70 -4.06 21.21 8.44
N GLU A 71 -4.27 21.34 7.12
CA GLU A 71 -5.62 21.24 6.54
C GLU A 71 -6.28 19.87 6.83
N MET A 72 -5.51 18.78 6.74
CA MET A 72 -6.01 17.45 7.05
C MET A 72 -6.36 17.29 8.53
N HIS A 73 -5.58 17.88 9.43
CA HIS A 73 -5.86 17.90 10.87
C HIS A 73 -7.08 18.76 11.21
N GLU A 74 -7.18 19.96 10.62
CA GLU A 74 -8.32 20.88 10.79
C GLU A 74 -9.65 20.23 10.39
N HIS A 75 -9.62 19.38 9.35
CA HIS A 75 -10.77 18.58 8.92
C HIS A 75 -10.97 17.28 9.71
N GLY A 76 -10.24 17.08 10.81
CA GLY A 76 -10.37 15.93 11.68
C GLY A 76 -10.22 14.59 10.96
N LEU A 77 -9.38 14.53 9.92
CA LEU A 77 -9.23 13.29 9.15
C LEU A 77 -8.68 12.17 10.04
N SER A 78 -9.37 11.03 10.06
CA SER A 78 -8.93 9.87 10.83
C SER A 78 -9.27 8.57 10.14
N LEU A 79 -8.40 7.57 10.27
CA LEU A 79 -8.59 6.25 9.69
C LEU A 79 -9.57 5.44 10.54
N VAL A 80 -10.69 5.04 9.95
CA VAL A 80 -11.66 4.12 10.56
C VAL A 80 -11.28 2.68 10.26
N GLY A 81 -10.79 2.42 9.05
CA GLY A 81 -10.31 1.09 8.67
C GLY A 81 -9.99 0.97 7.20
N ILE A 82 -9.20 -0.04 6.86
CA ILE A 82 -8.87 -0.38 5.47
C ILE A 82 -9.85 -1.44 4.99
N VAL A 83 -10.42 -1.22 3.81
CA VAL A 83 -11.39 -2.12 3.18
C VAL A 83 -10.69 -3.09 2.23
N GLU A 84 -9.74 -2.59 1.44
CA GLU A 84 -9.08 -3.35 0.38
C GLU A 84 -7.75 -2.68 0.01
N SER A 85 -6.78 -3.48 -0.42
CA SER A 85 -5.55 -3.01 -1.06
C SER A 85 -5.23 -3.86 -2.30
N LYS A 86 -4.73 -3.21 -3.36
CA LYS A 86 -4.32 -3.89 -4.61
C LYS A 86 -3.25 -3.10 -5.36
N LEU A 87 -2.44 -3.76 -6.17
CA LEU A 87 -1.47 -3.07 -7.03
C LEU A 87 -2.16 -2.11 -8.01
N ASP A 88 -1.54 -0.95 -8.26
CA ASP A 88 -1.92 -0.07 -9.37
C ASP A 88 -1.48 -0.78 -10.66
N GLY A 89 -2.41 -1.37 -11.41
CA GLY A 89 -2.09 -2.18 -12.60
C GLY A 89 -1.34 -1.43 -13.71
N ARG A 90 -1.15 -0.12 -13.58
CA ARG A 90 -0.36 0.75 -14.46
C ARG A 90 1.05 1.03 -13.95
N ASP A 91 1.28 0.84 -12.64
CA ASP A 91 2.51 1.19 -11.95
C ASP A 91 2.82 0.11 -10.88
N ALA A 92 3.82 -0.72 -11.17
CA ALA A 92 4.20 -1.84 -10.30
C ALA A 92 4.75 -1.39 -8.93
N ASP A 93 5.08 -0.11 -8.79
CA ASP A 93 5.57 0.52 -7.57
C ASP A 93 4.50 1.38 -6.89
N ALA A 94 3.23 1.20 -7.26
CA ALA A 94 2.10 1.78 -6.57
C ALA A 94 1.06 0.75 -6.14
N VAL A 95 0.41 1.03 -5.01
CA VAL A 95 -0.71 0.28 -4.44
C VAL A 95 -1.88 1.24 -4.26
N LEU A 96 -3.06 0.80 -4.65
CA LEU A 96 -4.33 1.46 -4.37
C LEU A 96 -4.91 0.88 -3.09
N VAL A 97 -5.13 1.73 -2.09
CA VAL A 97 -5.71 1.37 -0.79
C VAL A 97 -7.08 2.03 -0.66
N ARG A 98 -8.13 1.22 -0.51
CA ARG A 98 -9.47 1.71 -0.18
C ARG A 98 -9.64 1.74 1.32
N ALA A 99 -9.90 2.92 1.87
CA ALA A 99 -10.02 3.13 3.31
C ALA A 99 -11.29 3.90 3.68
N ARG A 100 -11.90 3.54 4.81
CA ARG A 100 -12.90 4.37 5.47
C ARG A 100 -12.16 5.43 6.29
N ILE A 101 -12.42 6.68 5.97
CA ILE A 101 -11.85 7.84 6.63
C ILE A 101 -13.02 8.65 7.20
N ALA A 102 -12.93 9.04 8.46
CA ALA A 102 -13.81 10.05 9.02
C ALA A 102 -13.27 11.43 8.67
N ARG A 103 -14.16 12.34 8.29
CA ARG A 103 -13.87 13.76 8.07
C ARG A 103 -14.87 14.57 8.87
N ASP A 104 -14.40 15.52 9.64
CA ASP A 104 -15.21 16.35 10.53
C ASP A 104 -16.09 15.49 11.47
N GLY A 105 -15.58 14.32 11.88
CA GLY A 105 -16.28 13.33 12.72
C GLY A 105 -17.28 12.42 11.97
N GLU A 106 -17.51 12.65 10.67
CA GLU A 106 -18.46 11.87 9.87
C GLU A 106 -17.76 10.86 8.97
N VAL A 107 -18.29 9.64 8.90
CA VAL A 107 -17.80 8.59 7.99
C VAL A 107 -18.68 8.54 6.75
N GLY A 108 -18.09 8.85 5.60
CA GLY A 108 -18.76 8.76 4.30
C GLY A 108 -19.19 7.32 3.96
N LYS A 109 -20.21 7.20 3.09
CA LYS A 109 -20.72 5.89 2.62
C LYS A 109 -19.69 5.14 1.78
N GLU A 110 -19.00 5.87 0.90
CA GLU A 110 -17.99 5.31 0.00
C GLU A 110 -16.59 5.42 0.63
N PRO A 111 -15.77 4.36 0.54
CA PRO A 111 -14.38 4.43 0.99
C PRO A 111 -13.57 5.32 0.05
N TRP A 112 -12.61 6.04 0.64
CA TRP A 112 -11.64 6.85 -0.09
C TRP A 112 -10.63 5.94 -0.78
N LEU A 113 -10.18 6.36 -1.96
CA LEU A 113 -9.13 5.67 -2.71
C LEU A 113 -7.81 6.42 -2.53
N LEU A 114 -6.91 5.86 -1.73
CA LEU A 114 -5.57 6.39 -1.52
C LEU A 114 -4.59 5.69 -2.45
N ARG A 115 -3.69 6.46 -3.06
CA ARG A 115 -2.57 5.89 -3.82
C ARG A 115 -1.34 5.89 -2.94
N VAL A 116 -0.68 4.75 -2.80
CA VAL A 116 0.57 4.62 -2.04
C VAL A 116 1.68 4.24 -3.00
N GLU A 117 2.73 5.04 -3.05
CA GLU A 117 3.82 4.93 -4.02
C GLU A 117 5.12 4.57 -3.34
N ARG A 118 5.93 3.76 -4.01
CA ARG A 118 7.28 3.45 -3.56
C ARG A 118 8.25 4.52 -4.05
N HIS A 119 8.89 5.20 -3.12
CA HIS A 119 9.92 6.20 -3.37
C HIS A 119 11.27 5.72 -2.82
N ALA A 120 12.36 6.39 -3.19
CA ALA A 120 13.66 6.16 -2.55
C ALA A 120 13.53 6.43 -1.03
N GLY A 121 13.63 5.36 -0.23
CA GLY A 121 13.53 5.44 1.23
C GLY A 121 12.21 4.92 1.85
N GLY A 122 11.19 4.58 1.06
CA GLY A 122 9.97 3.98 1.64
C GLY A 122 8.71 4.13 0.80
N TRP A 123 7.60 3.70 1.37
CA TRP A 123 6.25 3.87 0.83
C TRP A 123 5.68 5.21 1.29
N ARG A 124 4.91 5.86 0.42
CA ARG A 124 4.39 7.21 0.66
C ARG A 124 2.95 7.35 0.15
N VAL A 125 2.08 7.94 0.97
CA VAL A 125 0.67 8.18 0.65
C VAL A 125 0.55 9.43 -0.22
N ARG A 126 -0.22 9.32 -1.29
CA ARG A 126 -0.69 10.44 -2.13
C ARG A 126 -2.21 10.55 -1.96
N PHE A 127 -2.64 11.79 -1.70
CA PHE A 127 -4.04 12.21 -1.66
C PHE A 127 -4.46 12.84 -2.99
#